data_AF-A0A9P6E184-F1
#
_entry.id   AF-A0A9P6E184-F1
#
_cell.length_a   1.000
_cell.length_b   1.000
_cell.length_c   1.000
_cell.angle_alpha   90.00
_cell.angle_beta   90.00
_cell.angle_gamma   90.00
#
_symmetry.space_group_name_H-M   'P 1'
#
loop_
_entity.id
_entity.type
_entity.pdbx_description
1 polymer ?
#
loop_
_entity_poly.entity_id
_entity_poly.type
_entity_poly.pdbx_seq_one_letter_code
_entity_poly.pdbx_strand_id
1 'polypeptide(L)'
;MSNALRPYLAAVRSTLTAAMTLENFASQVVERHNKPEVEARASREVLLTPLVISRNENERVLIEPSVNSIRLSISIKQADEIEKILCHKFTRFMTMRAESFIILRRKPVPGYDISFLITNFHSESMLKHKLVDFIIQFMEEVDKEISEMKLSLNSRARIVAESYLIQSYEACLHDLPTNPPTHTMSKRPEICWLDGGVHIVENRWSRVFLSTPVKSG
;
A
#
# COMPACT_ATOMS: atom_id res chain seq x y z
N MET A 1 -12.57 -4.33 -21.88
CA MET A 1 -13.16 -4.71 -20.58
C MET A 1 -12.47 -3.93 -19.46
N SER A 2 -12.74 -2.62 -19.34
CA SER A 2 -11.87 -1.68 -18.61
C SER A 2 -12.15 -1.51 -17.11
N ASN A 3 -13.03 -2.30 -16.47
CA ASN A 3 -13.18 -2.20 -15.01
C ASN A 3 -13.66 -3.51 -14.35
N ALA A 4 -12.80 -4.54 -14.34
CA ALA A 4 -13.08 -5.82 -13.67
C ALA A 4 -13.11 -5.73 -12.13
N LEU A 5 -12.75 -4.58 -11.53
CA LEU A 5 -12.75 -4.40 -10.07
C LEU A 5 -14.18 -4.35 -9.50
N ARG A 6 -15.08 -3.57 -10.11
CA ARG A 6 -16.48 -3.47 -9.68
C ARG A 6 -17.20 -4.83 -9.64
N PRO A 7 -17.21 -5.65 -10.70
CA PRO A 7 -17.88 -6.95 -10.66
C PRO A 7 -17.23 -7.90 -9.65
N TYR A 8 -15.91 -7.83 -9.46
CA TYR A 8 -15.21 -8.61 -8.43
C TYR A 8 -15.67 -8.24 -7.02
N LEU A 9 -15.67 -6.95 -6.67
CA LEU A 9 -16.12 -6.48 -5.36
C LEU A 9 -17.62 -6.75 -5.14
N ALA A 10 -18.44 -6.64 -6.19
CA ALA A 10 -19.85 -7.00 -6.13
C ALA A 10 -20.06 -8.49 -5.85
N ALA A 11 -19.28 -9.38 -6.48
CA ALA A 11 -19.31 -10.81 -6.21
C ALA A 11 -18.91 -11.11 -4.75
N VAL A 12 -17.80 -10.54 -4.28
CA VAL A 12 -17.35 -10.69 -2.88
C VAL A 12 -18.41 -10.21 -1.89
N ARG A 13 -19.03 -9.05 -2.16
CA ARG A 13 -20.12 -8.49 -1.35
C ARG A 13 -21.32 -9.42 -1.28
N SER A 14 -21.80 -9.93 -2.42
CA SER A 14 -22.94 -10.85 -2.44
C SER A 14 -22.64 -12.16 -1.73
N THR A 15 -21.45 -12.72 -1.92
CA THR A 15 -21.03 -13.95 -1.24
C THR A 15 -20.88 -13.74 0.26
N LEU A 16 -20.30 -12.63 0.70
CA LEU A 16 -20.21 -12.30 2.13
C LEU A 16 -21.58 -12.09 2.76
N THR A 17 -22.48 -11.40 2.07
CA THR A 17 -23.84 -11.16 2.57
C THR A 17 -24.60 -12.47 2.76
N ALA A 18 -24.42 -13.44 1.84
CA ALA A 18 -24.99 -14.77 1.95
C ALA A 18 -24.31 -15.62 3.04
N ALA A 19 -23.00 -15.49 3.22
CA ALA A 19 -22.24 -16.21 4.23
C ALA A 19 -22.49 -15.70 5.67
N MET A 20 -22.85 -14.42 5.83
CA MET A 20 -23.12 -13.76 7.12
C MET A 20 -24.51 -14.11 7.70
N THR A 21 -24.83 -15.40 7.70
CA THR A 21 -25.97 -16.01 8.41
C THR A 21 -25.43 -16.78 9.61
N LEU A 22 -24.76 -16.06 10.51
CA LEU A 22 -24.11 -16.64 11.68
C LEU A 22 -25.09 -16.79 12.83
N GLU A 23 -25.02 -17.93 13.49
CA GLU A 23 -25.80 -18.26 14.67
C GLU A 23 -24.90 -18.63 15.84
N ASN A 24 -25.40 -18.41 17.06
CA ASN A 24 -24.68 -18.83 18.25
C ASN A 24 -24.71 -20.36 18.37
N PHE A 25 -23.54 -21.00 18.25
CA PHE A 25 -23.39 -22.45 18.26
C PHE A 25 -22.41 -22.88 19.35
N ALA A 26 -22.87 -23.71 20.29
CA ALA A 26 -22.03 -24.27 21.35
C ALA A 26 -21.15 -25.41 20.81
N SER A 27 -19.95 -25.56 21.37
CA SER A 27 -19.02 -26.61 20.92
C SER A 27 -19.56 -28.00 21.24
N GLN A 28 -19.56 -28.88 20.24
CA GLN A 28 -20.00 -30.28 20.42
C GLN A 28 -18.93 -31.16 21.10
N VAL A 29 -17.66 -30.74 21.03
CA VAL A 29 -16.52 -31.56 21.50
C VAL A 29 -16.18 -31.27 22.96
N VAL A 30 -16.30 -30.00 23.37
CA VAL A 30 -15.95 -29.59 24.74
C VAL A 30 -17.12 -28.89 25.39
N GLU A 31 -17.54 -29.42 26.53
CA GLU A 31 -18.66 -28.88 27.31
C GLU A 31 -18.40 -27.41 27.68
N ARG A 32 -19.46 -26.59 27.63
CA ARG A 32 -19.47 -25.17 28.05
C ARG A 32 -18.48 -24.26 27.32
N HIS A 33 -17.95 -24.69 26.18
CA HIS A 33 -17.13 -23.84 25.33
C HIS A 33 -17.90 -23.35 24.11
N ASN A 34 -17.64 -22.10 23.74
CA ASN A 34 -18.05 -21.52 22.46
C ASN A 34 -16.80 -21.04 21.75
N LYS A 35 -16.44 -21.72 20.67
CA LYS A 35 -15.23 -21.45 19.88
C LYS A 35 -15.64 -21.27 18.42
N PRO A 36 -14.94 -20.41 17.66
CA PRO A 36 -15.18 -20.29 16.24
C PRO A 36 -14.87 -21.62 15.54
N GLU A 37 -15.90 -22.26 15.00
CA GLU A 37 -15.81 -23.62 14.44
C GLU A 37 -14.91 -23.65 13.18
N VAL A 38 -14.82 -22.54 12.44
CA VAL A 38 -13.90 -22.40 11.29
C VAL A 38 -12.41 -22.49 11.67
N GLU A 39 -12.06 -22.14 12.91
CA GLU A 39 -10.69 -22.28 13.44
C GLU A 39 -10.49 -23.62 14.13
N ALA A 40 -11.49 -24.10 14.90
CA ALA A 40 -11.38 -25.36 15.63
C ALA A 40 -11.38 -26.58 14.70
N ARG A 41 -12.17 -26.55 13.61
CA ARG A 41 -12.30 -27.60 12.59
C ARG A 41 -12.52 -29.01 13.18
N ALA A 42 -13.14 -29.10 14.34
CA ALA A 42 -13.37 -30.37 15.03
C ALA A 42 -14.60 -31.10 14.48
N SER A 43 -15.65 -30.34 14.19
CA SER A 43 -16.93 -30.81 13.63
C SER A 43 -17.02 -30.47 12.15
N ARG A 44 -17.11 -31.46 11.28
CA ARG A 44 -17.17 -31.25 9.81
C ARG A 44 -18.54 -30.82 9.33
N GLU A 45 -19.59 -31.23 10.03
CA GLU A 45 -20.99 -30.92 9.76
C GLU A 45 -21.33 -29.43 9.95
N VAL A 46 -20.51 -28.72 10.71
CA VAL A 46 -20.68 -27.28 10.99
C VAL A 46 -19.88 -26.40 10.01
N LEU A 47 -18.97 -27.01 9.24
CA LEU A 47 -18.16 -26.33 8.24
C LEU A 47 -18.89 -26.32 6.89
N LEU A 48 -18.95 -25.14 6.28
CA LEU A 48 -19.53 -24.98 4.94
C LEU A 48 -18.42 -25.04 3.88
N THR A 49 -18.83 -25.20 2.62
CA THR A 49 -17.89 -25.29 1.50
C THR A 49 -17.09 -23.99 1.38
N PRO A 50 -15.75 -24.05 1.35
CA PRO A 50 -14.92 -22.88 1.13
C PRO A 50 -15.10 -22.36 -0.30
N LEU A 51 -15.21 -21.04 -0.43
CA LEU A 51 -15.41 -20.35 -1.70
C LEU A 51 -14.20 -19.48 -2.01
N VAL A 52 -13.71 -19.55 -3.24
CA VAL A 52 -12.63 -18.67 -3.74
C VAL A 52 -13.17 -17.81 -4.85
N ILE A 53 -13.02 -16.50 -4.69
CA ILE A 53 -13.37 -15.51 -5.72
C ILE A 53 -12.05 -14.89 -6.17
N SER A 54 -11.72 -15.05 -7.44
CA SER A 54 -10.49 -14.52 -8.04
C SER A 54 -10.84 -13.50 -9.11
N ARG A 55 -10.13 -12.37 -9.10
CA ARG A 55 -10.13 -11.41 -10.22
C ARG A 55 -9.04 -11.78 -11.23
N ASN A 56 -7.85 -12.05 -10.71
CA ASN A 56 -6.65 -12.47 -11.42
C ASN A 56 -5.96 -13.59 -10.62
N GLU A 57 -4.88 -14.17 -11.13
CA GLU A 57 -4.10 -15.20 -10.41
C GLU A 57 -3.53 -14.68 -9.07
N ASN A 58 -3.18 -13.39 -9.03
CA ASN A 58 -2.59 -12.71 -7.88
C ASN A 58 -3.63 -12.11 -6.91
N GLU A 59 -4.82 -11.77 -7.42
CA GLU A 59 -5.89 -11.13 -6.65
C GLU A 59 -7.03 -12.12 -6.41
N ARG A 60 -7.10 -12.64 -5.18
CA ARG A 60 -8.10 -13.63 -4.78
C ARG A 60 -8.54 -13.45 -3.33
N VAL A 61 -9.80 -13.76 -3.06
CA VAL A 61 -10.37 -13.84 -1.71
C VAL A 61 -10.85 -15.25 -1.47
N LEU A 62 -10.44 -15.81 -0.34
CA LEU A 62 -10.94 -17.08 0.19
C LEU A 62 -11.92 -16.80 1.33
N ILE A 63 -13.12 -17.37 1.21
CA ILE A 63 -14.18 -17.27 2.20
C ILE A 63 -14.43 -18.69 2.70
N GLU A 64 -14.19 -18.92 3.98
CA GLU A 64 -14.46 -20.18 4.67
C GLU A 64 -15.59 -19.93 5.68
N PRO A 65 -16.84 -20.23 5.32
CA PRO A 65 -17.95 -20.05 6.22
C PRO A 65 -18.16 -21.27 7.13
N SER A 66 -18.73 -21.04 8.31
CA SER A 66 -19.22 -22.05 9.24
C SER A 66 -20.49 -21.51 9.91
N VAL A 67 -21.16 -22.32 10.74
CA VAL A 67 -22.41 -21.91 11.40
C VAL A 67 -22.23 -20.70 12.32
N ASN A 68 -21.14 -20.62 13.10
CA ASN A 68 -20.93 -19.55 14.08
C ASN A 68 -19.85 -18.52 13.72
N SER A 69 -19.07 -18.79 12.68
CA SER A 69 -17.94 -17.94 12.30
C SER A 69 -17.59 -18.02 10.82
N ILE A 70 -16.98 -16.96 10.30
CA ILE A 70 -16.47 -16.88 8.93
C ILE A 70 -15.01 -16.48 9.02
N ARG A 71 -14.17 -17.20 8.28
CA ARG A 71 -12.82 -16.76 8.00
C ARG A 71 -12.74 -16.22 6.58
N LEU A 72 -12.27 -14.99 6.46
CA LEU A 72 -12.07 -14.34 5.17
C LEU A 72 -10.58 -14.04 5.00
N SER A 73 -9.97 -14.52 3.93
CA SER A 73 -8.54 -14.29 3.65
C SER A 73 -8.38 -13.60 2.30
N ILE A 74 -7.59 -12.54 2.25
CA ILE A 74 -7.42 -11.68 1.09
C ILE A 74 -5.97 -11.77 0.61
N SER A 75 -5.82 -12.01 -0.69
CA SER A 75 -4.56 -11.87 -1.43
C SER A 75 -4.60 -10.54 -2.15
N ILE A 76 -3.69 -9.65 -1.80
CA ILE A 76 -3.59 -8.29 -2.33
C ILE A 76 -2.73 -8.33 -3.59
N LYS A 77 -3.01 -7.45 -4.55
CA LYS A 77 -2.20 -7.32 -5.75
C LYS A 77 -0.78 -6.89 -5.39
N GLN A 78 0.22 -7.61 -5.91
CA GLN A 78 1.63 -7.27 -5.77
C GLN A 78 2.25 -7.25 -7.17
N ALA A 79 2.50 -6.06 -7.74
CA ALA A 79 3.08 -5.94 -9.08
C ALA A 79 4.61 -5.96 -9.05
N ASP A 80 5.21 -5.32 -8.04
CA ASP A 80 6.65 -5.14 -7.90
C ASP A 80 7.17 -5.63 -6.54
N GLU A 81 8.49 -5.82 -6.43
CA GLU A 81 9.13 -6.19 -5.15
C GLU A 81 8.93 -5.11 -4.07
N ILE A 82 8.92 -3.84 -4.45
CA ILE A 82 8.64 -2.72 -3.54
C ILE A 82 7.22 -2.84 -2.97
N GLU A 83 6.22 -3.15 -3.81
CA GLU A 83 4.84 -3.32 -3.37
C GLU A 83 4.68 -4.53 -2.44
N LYS A 84 5.41 -5.63 -2.72
CA LYS A 84 5.45 -6.79 -1.82
C LYS A 84 5.96 -6.42 -0.43
N ILE A 85 7.05 -5.64 -0.35
CA ILE A 85 7.60 -5.19 0.93
C ILE A 85 6.65 -4.22 1.64
N LEU A 86 6.06 -3.28 0.89
CA LEU A 86 5.07 -2.32 1.41
C LEU A 86 3.84 -3.04 1.97
N CYS A 87 3.26 -3.96 1.20
CA CYS A 87 2.11 -4.77 1.59
C CYS A 87 2.41 -5.58 2.86
N HIS A 88 3.56 -6.26 2.91
CA HIS A 88 3.98 -7.01 4.10
C HIS A 88 4.15 -6.10 5.35
N LYS A 89 4.72 -4.90 5.20
CA LYS A 89 4.85 -3.95 6.32
C LYS A 89 3.50 -3.37 6.75
N PHE A 90 2.63 -3.06 5.80
CA PHE A 90 1.29 -2.54 6.06
C PHE A 90 0.40 -3.56 6.77
N THR A 91 0.33 -4.79 6.27
CA THR A 91 -0.42 -5.88 6.91
C THR A 91 0.14 -6.23 8.28
N ARG A 92 1.47 -6.21 8.46
CA ARG A 92 2.11 -6.36 9.78
C ARG A 92 1.72 -5.23 10.73
N PHE A 93 1.63 -4.00 10.25
CA PHE A 93 1.18 -2.86 11.06
C PHE A 93 -0.27 -3.00 11.54
N MET A 94 -1.16 -3.46 10.66
CA MET A 94 -2.57 -3.72 10.98
C MET A 94 -2.71 -4.86 11.99
N THR A 95 -2.01 -5.98 11.78
CA THR A 95 -2.08 -7.16 12.66
C THR A 95 -1.54 -6.91 14.06
N MET A 96 -0.56 -6.01 14.23
CA MET A 96 -0.09 -5.57 15.55
C MET A 96 -1.17 -4.84 16.37
N ARG A 97 -2.19 -4.27 15.71
CA ARG A 97 -3.31 -3.54 16.34
C ARG A 97 -4.63 -4.31 16.33
N ALA A 98 -4.57 -5.62 16.09
CA ALA A 98 -5.76 -6.48 16.05
C ALA A 98 -6.56 -6.52 17.38
N GLU A 99 -6.03 -6.01 18.49
CA GLU A 99 -6.78 -5.89 19.75
C GLU A 99 -7.85 -4.78 19.69
N SER A 100 -7.52 -3.63 19.08
CA SER A 100 -8.48 -2.56 18.82
C SER A 100 -9.38 -2.90 17.63
N PHE A 101 -8.87 -3.72 16.72
CA PHE A 101 -9.56 -4.12 15.51
C PHE A 101 -10.00 -5.59 15.61
N ILE A 102 -11.13 -5.79 16.29
CA ILE A 102 -11.56 -7.08 16.87
C ILE A 102 -11.76 -8.18 15.81
N ILE A 103 -12.07 -7.80 14.56
CA ILE A 103 -12.34 -8.75 13.48
C ILE A 103 -11.07 -9.22 12.74
N LEU A 104 -9.89 -8.66 13.02
CA LEU A 104 -8.64 -9.03 12.35
C LEU A 104 -7.93 -10.18 13.06
N ARG A 105 -7.40 -11.10 12.26
CA ARG A 105 -6.65 -12.24 12.75
C ARG A 105 -5.18 -11.85 12.91
N ARG A 106 -4.58 -12.19 14.06
CA ARG A 106 -3.15 -11.86 14.37
C ARG A 106 -2.15 -12.47 13.39
N LYS A 107 -2.50 -13.62 12.80
CA LYS A 107 -1.72 -14.29 11.76
C LYS A 107 -2.63 -14.55 10.55
N PRO A 108 -2.19 -14.24 9.32
CA PRO A 108 -2.94 -14.60 8.12
C PRO A 108 -2.90 -16.12 7.86
N VAL A 109 -3.78 -16.59 7.00
CA VAL A 109 -3.74 -17.95 6.44
C VAL A 109 -2.54 -18.06 5.49
N PRO A 110 -1.79 -19.19 5.47
CA PRO A 110 -0.67 -19.35 4.55
C PRO A 110 -1.11 -19.16 3.10
N GLY A 111 -0.34 -18.38 2.34
CA GLY A 111 -0.65 -18.06 0.94
C GLY A 111 -1.62 -16.88 0.73
N TYR A 112 -1.95 -16.17 1.81
CA TYR A 112 -2.73 -14.92 1.81
C TYR A 112 -2.03 -13.86 2.66
N ASP A 113 -2.29 -12.59 2.37
CA ASP A 113 -1.60 -11.47 3.02
C ASP A 113 -2.26 -11.05 4.34
N ILE A 114 -3.60 -11.09 4.36
CA ILE A 114 -4.40 -10.69 5.53
C ILE A 114 -5.61 -11.60 5.69
N SER A 115 -5.98 -11.87 6.95
CA SER A 115 -7.16 -12.68 7.26
C SER A 115 -8.01 -12.02 8.35
N PHE A 116 -9.31 -12.11 8.19
CA PHE A 116 -10.34 -11.66 9.11
C PHE A 116 -11.06 -12.88 9.70
N LEU A 117 -11.46 -12.75 10.95
CA LEU A 117 -12.29 -13.72 11.66
C LEU A 117 -13.54 -13.01 12.18
N ILE A 118 -14.68 -13.36 11.59
CA ILE A 118 -15.99 -12.82 11.98
C ILE A 118 -16.71 -13.91 12.76
N THR A 119 -17.23 -13.59 13.94
CA THR A 119 -17.97 -14.52 14.79
C THR A 119 -19.41 -14.04 14.95
N ASN A 120 -20.29 -14.89 15.49
CA ASN A 120 -21.66 -14.52 15.84
C ASN A 120 -21.70 -13.30 16.77
N PHE A 121 -20.77 -13.18 17.72
CA PHE A 121 -20.68 -12.03 18.63
C PHE A 121 -20.47 -10.69 17.89
N HIS A 122 -19.74 -10.71 16.77
CA HIS A 122 -19.58 -9.52 15.92
C HIS A 122 -20.87 -9.17 15.18
N SER A 123 -21.64 -10.17 14.75
CA SER A 123 -22.93 -9.96 14.08
C SER A 123 -24.05 -9.55 15.05
N GLU A 124 -23.92 -9.87 16.35
CA GLU A 124 -24.84 -9.45 17.40
C GLU A 124 -24.57 -8.00 17.84
N SER A 125 -23.29 -7.62 17.94
CA SER A 125 -22.89 -6.26 18.36
C SER A 125 -22.93 -5.22 17.22
N MET A 126 -22.66 -5.63 15.98
CA MET A 126 -22.60 -4.75 14.81
C MET A 126 -23.56 -5.20 13.72
N LEU A 127 -24.11 -4.23 12.99
CA LEU A 127 -25.00 -4.52 11.86
C LEU A 127 -24.23 -5.23 10.74
N LYS A 128 -24.72 -6.40 10.32
CA LYS A 128 -24.07 -7.24 9.29
C LYS A 128 -23.71 -6.47 8.00
N HIS A 129 -24.60 -5.59 7.53
CA HIS A 129 -24.34 -4.83 6.32
C HIS A 129 -23.19 -3.83 6.48
N LYS A 130 -22.99 -3.26 7.67
CA LYS A 130 -21.85 -2.38 7.97
C LYS A 130 -20.54 -3.14 7.99
N LEU A 131 -20.53 -4.38 8.48
CA LEU A 131 -19.36 -5.25 8.41
C LEU A 131 -19.00 -5.61 6.97
N VAL A 132 -20.00 -5.93 6.13
CA VAL A 132 -19.77 -6.17 4.70
C VAL A 132 -19.23 -4.92 4.02
N ASP A 133 -19.86 -3.76 4.24
CA ASP A 133 -19.40 -2.48 3.68
C ASP A 133 -17.97 -2.16 4.10
N PHE A 134 -17.65 -2.37 5.38
CA PHE A 134 -16.32 -2.17 5.91
C PHE A 134 -15.28 -3.06 5.20
N ILE A 135 -15.56 -4.35 4.97
CA ILE A 135 -14.62 -5.25 4.29
C ILE A 135 -14.41 -4.82 2.84
N ILE A 136 -15.47 -4.44 2.13
CA ILE A 136 -15.36 -3.97 0.75
C ILE A 136 -14.59 -2.65 0.68
N GLN A 137 -14.86 -1.71 1.59
CA GLN A 137 -14.12 -0.46 1.70
C GLN A 137 -12.64 -0.72 2.01
N PHE A 138 -12.35 -1.63 2.94
CA PHE A 138 -10.99 -2.03 3.27
C PHE A 138 -10.24 -2.56 2.03
N MET A 139 -10.87 -3.42 1.22
CA MET A 139 -10.27 -3.90 -0.03
C MET A 139 -9.94 -2.77 -1.01
N GLU A 140 -10.81 -1.76 -1.13
CA GLU A 140 -10.56 -0.60 -2.00
C GLU A 140 -9.49 0.36 -1.45
N GLU A 141 -9.44 0.55 -0.14
CA GLU A 141 -8.51 1.48 0.52
C GLU A 141 -7.08 0.93 0.54
N VAL A 142 -6.90 -0.38 0.74
CA VAL A 142 -5.56 -1.00 0.78
C VAL A 142 -4.82 -0.81 -0.55
N ASP A 143 -5.50 -0.98 -1.68
CA ASP A 143 -4.90 -0.79 -3.00
C ASP A 143 -4.45 0.67 -3.22
N LYS A 144 -5.25 1.63 -2.74
CA LYS A 144 -4.94 3.07 -2.82
C LYS A 144 -3.77 3.42 -1.90
N GLU A 145 -3.81 2.96 -0.66
CA GLU A 145 -2.78 3.23 0.36
C GLU A 145 -1.41 2.68 -0.08
N ILE A 146 -1.36 1.47 -0.64
CA ILE A 146 -0.10 0.90 -1.17
C ILE A 146 0.43 1.74 -2.33
N SER A 147 -0.46 2.21 -3.21
CA SER A 147 -0.09 3.07 -4.34
C SER A 147 0.45 4.43 -3.86
N GLU A 148 -0.19 5.04 -2.86
CA GLU A 148 0.24 6.30 -2.25
C GLU A 148 1.57 6.15 -1.52
N MET A 149 1.77 5.08 -0.75
CA MET A 149 3.05 4.76 -0.10
C MET A 149 4.18 4.60 -1.12
N LYS A 150 3.92 3.93 -2.26
CA LYS A 150 4.89 3.77 -3.35
C LYS A 150 5.29 5.12 -3.95
N LEU A 151 4.32 5.99 -4.24
CA LEU A 151 4.58 7.34 -4.75
C LEU A 151 5.37 8.19 -3.75
N SER A 152 5.02 8.10 -2.46
CA SER A 152 5.71 8.79 -1.36
C SER A 152 7.14 8.29 -1.15
N LEU A 153 7.41 7.00 -1.37
CA LEU A 153 8.78 6.48 -1.34
C LEU A 153 9.60 7.02 -2.51
N ASN A 154 9.06 7.00 -3.72
CA ASN A 154 9.77 7.46 -4.92
C ASN A 154 10.07 8.96 -4.88
N SER A 155 9.12 9.77 -4.43
CA SER A 155 9.32 11.22 -4.28
C SER A 155 10.41 11.54 -3.26
N ARG A 156 10.41 10.85 -2.10
CA ARG A 156 11.44 11.03 -1.07
C ARG A 156 12.80 10.55 -1.55
N ALA A 157 12.89 9.40 -2.21
CA ALA A 157 14.15 8.90 -2.76
C ALA A 157 14.78 9.91 -3.75
N ARG A 158 13.95 10.54 -4.59
CA ARG A 158 14.39 11.60 -5.50
C ARG A 158 14.94 12.82 -4.75
N ILE A 159 14.22 13.33 -3.75
CA ILE A 159 14.67 14.48 -2.94
C ILE A 159 15.99 14.18 -2.22
N VAL A 160 16.15 12.96 -1.70
CA VAL A 160 17.39 12.54 -1.04
C VAL A 160 18.55 12.48 -2.04
N ALA A 161 18.33 11.95 -3.24
CA ALA A 161 19.36 11.90 -4.28
C ALA A 161 19.75 13.31 -4.76
N GLU A 162 18.78 14.19 -5.01
CA GLU A 162 19.03 15.57 -5.43
C GLU A 162 19.81 16.35 -4.36
N SER A 163 19.41 16.26 -3.09
CA SER A 163 20.10 16.95 -2.00
C SER A 163 21.51 16.42 -1.77
N TYR A 164 21.73 15.10 -1.86
CA TYR A 164 23.07 14.50 -1.75
C TYR A 164 24.00 14.97 -2.87
N LEU A 165 23.53 15.01 -4.11
CA LEU A 165 24.34 15.46 -5.24
C LEU A 165 24.67 16.95 -5.14
N ILE A 166 23.72 17.82 -4.80
CA ILE A 166 23.97 19.27 -4.62
C ILE A 166 25.06 19.49 -3.57
N GLN A 167 24.97 18.85 -2.41
CA GLN A 167 25.97 18.96 -1.35
C GLN A 167 27.35 18.47 -1.80
N SER A 168 27.41 17.40 -2.60
CA SER A 168 28.68 16.88 -3.13
C SER A 168 29.36 17.86 -4.10
N TYR A 169 28.60 18.58 -4.92
CA TYR A 169 29.14 19.62 -5.81
C TYR A 169 29.60 20.86 -5.03
N GLU A 170 28.85 21.27 -4.00
CA GLU A 170 29.24 22.39 -3.13
C GLU A 170 30.52 22.09 -2.33
N ALA A 171 30.67 20.87 -1.82
CA ALA A 171 31.91 20.43 -1.17
C ALA A 171 33.10 20.45 -2.15
N CYS A 172 32.92 19.99 -3.39
CA CYS A 172 33.95 20.02 -4.41
C CYS A 172 34.35 21.45 -4.84
N LEU A 173 33.42 22.41 -4.79
CA LEU A 173 33.68 23.82 -5.10
C LEU A 173 34.44 24.54 -3.97
N HIS A 174 34.29 24.10 -2.73
CA HIS A 174 34.95 24.71 -1.57
C HIS A 174 36.42 24.24 -1.38
N ASP A 175 36.83 23.17 -2.06
CA ASP A 175 38.22 22.71 -2.16
C ASP A 175 39.01 23.37 -3.32
N LEU A 176 38.41 24.32 -4.06
CA LEU A 176 39.14 25.11 -5.03
C LEU A 176 39.97 26.20 -4.31
N PRO A 177 41.29 26.30 -4.56
CA PRO A 177 42.14 27.26 -3.86
C PRO A 177 41.72 28.70 -4.16
N THR A 178 41.39 29.45 -3.12
CA THR A 178 41.00 30.87 -3.17
C THR A 178 42.21 31.80 -3.34
N ASN A 179 43.07 31.55 -4.32
CA ASN A 179 44.11 32.52 -4.69
C ASN A 179 43.68 33.27 -5.95
N PRO A 180 43.60 34.61 -5.93
CA PRO A 180 43.35 35.37 -7.15
C PRO A 180 44.53 35.19 -8.10
N PRO A 181 44.32 34.89 -9.40
CA PRO A 181 45.42 34.81 -10.35
C PRO A 181 45.95 36.22 -10.61
N THR A 182 47.00 36.61 -9.90
CA THR A 182 47.91 37.67 -10.34
C THR A 182 48.73 37.12 -11.50
N HIS A 183 48.18 37.14 -12.71
CA HIS A 183 48.84 37.43 -13.98
C HIS A 183 47.89 37.13 -15.15
N THR A 184 47.98 37.99 -16.15
CA THR A 184 47.19 38.12 -17.38
C THR A 184 46.87 36.79 -18.10
N MET A 185 45.63 36.71 -18.61
CA MET A 185 44.97 35.63 -19.37
C MET A 185 45.87 34.64 -20.14
N SER A 186 45.66 33.33 -19.96
CA SER A 186 45.02 32.44 -20.95
C SER A 186 44.84 31.02 -20.38
N LYS A 187 43.79 30.32 -20.85
CA LYS A 187 43.32 28.96 -20.50
C LYS A 187 42.52 28.84 -19.20
N ARG A 188 41.19 28.94 -19.38
CA ARG A 188 40.22 28.32 -18.46
C ARG A 188 40.47 26.81 -18.42
N PRO A 189 40.22 26.12 -17.29
CA PRO A 189 40.23 24.67 -17.29
C PRO A 189 39.16 24.18 -18.28
N GLU A 190 39.59 23.43 -19.29
CA GLU A 190 38.69 22.62 -20.11
C GLU A 190 37.98 21.65 -19.18
N ILE A 191 36.65 21.80 -19.12
CA ILE A 191 35.78 20.70 -18.74
C ILE A 191 35.96 19.67 -19.86
N CYS A 192 36.82 18.66 -19.64
CA CYS A 192 36.86 17.47 -20.47
C CYS A 192 35.56 16.71 -20.26
N TRP A 193 34.60 16.99 -21.12
CA TRP A 193 33.49 16.11 -21.42
C TRP A 193 34.07 14.87 -22.12
N LEU A 194 34.20 13.77 -21.38
CA LEU A 194 34.21 12.45 -22.01
C LEU A 194 32.77 11.95 -22.05
N ASP A 195 32.19 12.11 -23.24
CA ASP A 195 31.13 11.33 -23.89
C ASP A 195 30.11 10.59 -23.00
N GLY A 196 28.87 11.09 -22.99
CA GLY A 196 27.74 10.30 -22.49
C GLY A 196 26.47 11.04 -22.05
N GLY A 197 26.12 12.16 -22.71
CA GLY A 197 24.76 12.73 -22.81
C GLY A 197 23.80 12.77 -21.60
N VAL A 198 23.50 13.99 -21.13
CA VAL A 198 22.11 14.39 -20.81
C VAL A 198 21.90 15.82 -21.32
N HIS A 199 21.09 15.97 -22.36
CA HIS A 199 20.63 17.26 -22.86
C HIS A 199 19.47 17.77 -21.99
N ILE A 200 19.60 18.95 -21.39
CA ILE A 200 18.47 19.84 -21.09
C ILE A 200 18.51 20.96 -22.14
N VAL A 201 17.59 20.88 -23.09
CA VAL A 201 17.32 21.92 -24.08
C VAL A 201 16.27 22.85 -23.47
N GLU A 202 16.62 24.12 -23.22
CA GLU A 202 15.87 25.26 -23.75
C GLU A 202 16.57 26.58 -23.44
N ASN A 203 17.10 27.20 -24.50
CA ASN A 203 17.30 28.64 -24.56
C ASN A 203 16.07 29.26 -25.22
N ARG A 204 15.37 30.18 -24.54
CA ARG A 204 14.82 31.35 -25.23
C ARG A 204 14.56 32.52 -24.28
N TRP A 205 15.19 33.63 -24.63
CA TRP A 205 15.04 34.96 -24.07
C TRP A 205 13.58 35.44 -24.02
N SER A 206 13.20 36.23 -23.00
CA SER A 206 12.42 37.48 -23.18
C SER A 206 12.21 38.26 -21.86
N ARG A 207 12.69 39.51 -21.86
CA ARG A 207 12.18 40.73 -21.17
C ARG A 207 11.90 40.70 -19.66
N VAL A 208 12.68 41.48 -18.90
CA VAL A 208 12.19 42.73 -18.25
C VAL A 208 13.38 43.71 -18.17
N PHE A 209 13.47 44.63 -19.14
CA PHE A 209 14.20 45.89 -18.97
C PHE A 209 13.15 46.90 -18.51
N LEU A 210 13.14 47.25 -17.23
CA LEU A 210 12.41 48.41 -16.73
C LEU A 210 13.24 49.65 -17.05
N SER A 211 12.77 50.40 -18.04
CA SER A 211 13.25 51.73 -18.39
C SER A 211 12.80 52.76 -17.34
N THR A 212 13.73 53.53 -16.79
CA THR A 212 13.46 54.91 -16.34
C THR A 212 14.60 55.82 -16.81
N PRO A 213 14.31 57.02 -17.33
CA PRO A 213 15.31 57.87 -17.99
C PRO A 213 16.08 58.77 -17.01
N VAL A 214 17.39 58.88 -17.27
CA VAL A 214 18.28 60.05 -17.28
C VAL A 214 17.81 61.32 -16.53
N LYS A 215 18.61 61.79 -15.56
CA LYS A 215 19.49 62.97 -15.66
C LYS A 215 20.27 63.23 -14.36
N SER A 216 21.59 63.30 -14.50
CA SER A 216 22.48 64.01 -13.59
C SER A 216 22.54 65.48 -14.00
N GLY A 217 22.32 66.37 -13.04
CA GLY A 217 22.40 67.83 -13.13
C GLY A 217 21.91 68.43 -11.83
#